data_AF-A0A1G1IEM0-F1
#
_entry.id   AF-A0A1G1IEM0-F1
#
_cell.length_a   1.000
_cell.length_b   1.000
_cell.length_c   1.000
_cell.angle_alpha   90.00
_cell.angle_beta   90.00
_cell.angle_gamma   90.00
#
_symmetry.space_group_name_H-M   'P 1'
#
loop_
_entity.id
_entity.type
_entity.pdbx_description
1 polymer ?
#
loop_
_entity_poly.entity_id
_entity_poly.type
_entity_poly.pdbx_seq_one_letter_code
_entity_poly.pdbx_strand_id
1 'polypeptide(L)'
;MPGDAPTSDGFRRQAVVCSVLLPGLGQAVRGYRAHAAGIFFTTAALLACAALLARAGGGESAVFFLMLLVLPWWALQSYGASLPGPLGWKHTLQAAWANSHDIRFLGALFLLTAVTDLYIILARPDYALTVFCLKPGGFWGMLAKAQSPTLHLLIGYGFLRLRRWGLLLYLAYAAFGVMNASANYACFGYGRIRMVFLFTLVAFTLYIVWRRRCFPPPAAQPAL
;
A
#
# COMPACT_ATOMS: atom_id res chain seq x y z
N MET A 1 29.78 24.81 16.82
CA MET A 1 28.33 24.57 16.65
C MET A 1 27.99 24.82 15.18
N PRO A 2 27.62 23.81 14.38
CA PRO A 2 27.16 24.08 13.03
C PRO A 2 25.74 24.64 13.11
N GLY A 3 25.58 25.87 12.63
CA GLY A 3 24.30 26.58 12.64
C GLY A 3 23.22 25.86 11.85
N ASP A 4 22.03 25.83 12.42
CA ASP A 4 20.80 25.41 11.76
C ASP A 4 20.47 26.40 10.64
N ALA A 5 21.04 26.20 9.46
CA ALA A 5 20.52 26.81 8.25
C ALA A 5 19.18 26.12 7.92
N PRO A 6 18.06 26.86 7.84
CA PRO A 6 16.81 26.29 7.35
C PRO A 6 17.06 25.93 5.88
N THR A 7 17.31 24.65 5.62
CA THR A 7 17.34 24.13 4.25
C THR A 7 16.05 24.57 3.58
N SER A 8 16.18 25.42 2.55
CA SER A 8 15.05 26.01 1.84
C SER A 8 14.10 24.89 1.40
N ASP A 9 12.79 25.15 1.43
CA ASP A 9 11.79 24.13 1.07
C ASP A 9 12.06 23.50 -0.31
N GLY A 10 12.68 24.26 -1.22
CA GLY A 10 13.16 23.76 -2.52
C GLY A 10 14.20 22.65 -2.39
N PHE A 11 15.19 22.80 -1.51
CA PHE A 11 16.23 21.79 -1.29
C PHE A 11 15.66 20.51 -0.68
N ARG A 12 14.69 20.62 0.25
CA ARG A 12 14.00 19.44 0.79
C ARG A 12 13.18 18.71 -0.26
N ARG A 13 12.45 19.45 -1.10
CA ARG A 13 11.69 18.84 -2.21
C ARG A 13 12.61 18.11 -3.17
N GLN A 14 13.75 18.70 -3.54
CA GLN A 14 14.73 18.05 -4.39
C GLN A 14 15.25 16.76 -3.75
N ALA A 15 15.61 16.76 -2.47
CA ALA A 15 16.06 15.57 -1.77
C ALA A 15 14.99 14.45 -1.77
N VAL A 16 13.71 14.80 -1.56
CA VAL A 16 12.62 13.81 -1.62
C VAL A 16 12.50 13.21 -3.03
N VAL A 17 12.50 14.05 -4.08
CA VAL A 17 12.43 13.57 -5.47
C VAL A 17 13.59 12.64 -5.78
N CYS A 18 14.80 12.99 -5.36
CA CYS A 18 15.97 12.15 -5.49
C CYS A 18 15.79 10.79 -4.80
N SER A 19 15.31 10.76 -3.55
CA SER A 19 15.06 9.51 -2.81
C SER A 19 13.91 8.68 -3.40
N VAL A 20 12.92 9.30 -4.02
CA VAL A 20 11.85 8.59 -4.73
C VAL A 20 12.42 7.87 -5.96
N LEU A 21 13.31 8.52 -6.71
CA LEU A 21 13.93 7.94 -7.90
C LEU A 21 14.98 6.87 -7.55
N LEU A 22 15.80 7.12 -6.54
CA LEU A 22 16.86 6.21 -6.12
C LEU A 22 17.00 6.19 -4.59
N PRO A 23 16.85 5.02 -3.93
CA PRO A 23 16.93 4.90 -2.48
C PRO A 23 18.24 5.44 -1.92
N GLY A 24 18.16 6.33 -0.92
CA GLY A 24 19.32 6.93 -0.27
C GLY A 24 19.90 8.16 -0.98
N LEU A 25 19.46 8.49 -2.20
CA LEU A 25 20.02 9.62 -2.96
C LEU A 25 19.68 10.97 -2.32
N GLY A 26 18.47 11.17 -1.81
CA GLY A 26 18.12 12.39 -1.08
C GLY A 26 18.95 12.60 0.17
N GLN A 27 19.27 11.53 0.89
CA GLN A 27 20.16 11.56 2.05
C GLN A 27 21.59 11.93 1.63
N ALA A 28 22.06 11.42 0.48
CA ALA A 28 23.38 11.76 -0.06
C ALA A 28 23.46 13.24 -0.47
N VAL A 29 22.45 13.76 -1.17
CA VAL A 29 22.34 15.18 -1.58
C VAL A 29 22.37 16.10 -0.35
N ARG A 30 21.78 15.67 0.76
CA ARG A 30 21.78 16.40 2.04
C ARG A 30 23.06 16.22 2.87
N GLY A 31 24.06 15.50 2.37
CA GLY A 31 25.35 15.30 3.04
C GLY A 31 25.38 14.13 4.04
N TYR A 32 24.30 13.38 4.21
CA TYR A 32 24.21 12.26 5.16
C TYR A 32 24.73 10.94 4.57
N ARG A 33 26.02 10.91 4.19
CA ARG A 33 26.63 9.80 3.42
C ARG A 33 26.50 8.43 4.07
N ALA A 34 26.76 8.32 5.37
CA ALA A 34 26.65 7.05 6.09
C ALA A 34 25.20 6.52 6.10
N HIS A 35 24.23 7.41 6.24
CA HIS A 35 22.81 7.04 6.22
C HIS A 35 22.36 6.64 4.81
N ALA A 36 22.81 7.37 3.78
CA ALA A 36 22.59 7.03 2.38
C ALA A 36 23.15 5.64 2.02
N ALA A 37 24.38 5.33 2.45
CA ALA A 37 24.99 4.02 2.25
C ALA A 37 24.17 2.92 2.91
N GLY A 38 23.73 3.12 4.16
CA GLY A 38 22.85 2.18 4.85
C GLY A 38 21.55 1.92 4.06
N ILE A 39 20.90 2.97 3.57
CA ILE A 39 19.68 2.83 2.76
C ILE A 39 19.94 2.05 1.47
N PHE A 40 21.03 2.36 0.78
CA PHE A 40 21.41 1.68 -0.44
C PHE A 40 21.61 0.18 -0.20
N PHE A 41 22.42 -0.20 0.79
CA PHE A 41 22.69 -1.61 1.10
C PHE A 41 21.43 -2.36 1.55
N THR A 42 20.59 -1.77 2.39
CA THR A 42 19.30 -2.39 2.76
C THR A 42 18.42 -2.60 1.54
N THR A 43 18.33 -1.61 0.65
CA THR A 43 17.51 -1.73 -0.56
C THR A 43 18.07 -2.80 -1.51
N ALA A 44 19.39 -2.82 -1.72
CA ALA A 44 20.04 -3.85 -2.54
C ALA A 44 19.81 -5.26 -1.97
N ALA A 45 19.90 -5.44 -0.65
CA ALA A 45 19.60 -6.71 0.00
C ALA A 45 18.14 -7.13 -0.18
N LEU A 46 17.19 -6.20 -0.01
CA LEU A 46 15.78 -6.46 -0.23
C LEU A 46 15.47 -6.85 -1.70
N LEU A 47 16.08 -6.17 -2.67
CA LEU A 47 15.92 -6.50 -4.09
C LEU A 47 16.55 -7.85 -4.44
N ALA A 48 17.71 -8.17 -3.86
CA ALA A 48 18.33 -9.48 -4.01
C ALA A 48 17.43 -10.59 -3.44
N CYS A 49 16.84 -10.40 -2.26
CA CYS A 49 15.85 -11.32 -1.69
C CYS A 49 14.62 -11.47 -2.60
N ALA A 50 14.10 -10.38 -3.16
CA ALA A 50 12.98 -10.43 -4.10
C ALA A 50 13.32 -11.25 -5.36
N ALA A 51 14.54 -11.09 -5.91
CA ALA A 51 15.01 -11.87 -7.04
C ALA A 51 15.17 -13.37 -6.70
N LEU A 52 15.69 -13.69 -5.51
CA LEU A 52 15.77 -15.08 -5.04
C LEU A 52 14.38 -15.72 -4.87
N LEU A 53 13.43 -14.97 -4.31
CA LEU A 53 12.04 -15.42 -4.21
C LEU A 53 11.38 -15.58 -5.58
N ALA A 54 11.69 -14.73 -6.56
CA ALA A 54 11.23 -14.90 -7.93
C ALA A 54 11.71 -16.23 -8.52
N ARG A 55 12.98 -16.59 -8.27
CA ARG A 55 13.58 -17.84 -8.75
C ARG A 55 13.00 -19.08 -8.06
N ALA A 56 12.73 -19.00 -6.76
CA ALA A 56 12.24 -20.13 -5.98
C ALA A 56 10.71 -20.33 -6.04
N GLY A 57 9.95 -19.24 -6.01
CA GLY A 57 8.50 -19.23 -5.84
C GLY A 57 7.73 -18.56 -6.99
N GLY A 58 8.41 -18.17 -8.07
CA GLY A 58 7.81 -17.50 -9.22
C GLY A 58 7.60 -16.00 -9.04
N GLY A 59 7.24 -15.32 -10.12
CA GLY A 59 7.08 -13.85 -10.16
C GLY A 59 6.04 -13.30 -9.18
N GLU A 60 4.96 -14.05 -8.92
CA GLU A 60 3.91 -13.65 -7.97
C GLU A 60 4.47 -13.46 -6.54
N SER A 61 5.35 -14.36 -6.11
CA SER A 61 5.98 -14.32 -4.79
C SER A 61 6.90 -13.10 -4.65
N ALA A 62 7.62 -12.76 -5.72
CA ALA A 62 8.45 -11.56 -5.75
C ALA A 62 7.62 -10.28 -5.73
N VAL A 63 6.55 -10.20 -6.51
CA VAL A 63 5.62 -9.05 -6.49
C VAL A 63 5.03 -8.86 -5.10
N PHE A 64 4.58 -9.93 -4.47
CA PHE A 64 4.05 -9.89 -3.12
C PHE A 64 5.09 -9.38 -2.10
N PHE A 65 6.32 -9.89 -2.16
CA PHE A 65 7.43 -9.41 -1.32
C PHE A 65 7.78 -7.94 -1.57
N LEU A 66 7.81 -7.52 -2.83
CA LEU A 66 8.04 -6.13 -3.23
C LEU A 66 6.98 -5.21 -2.62
N MET A 67 5.70 -5.59 -2.73
CA MET A 67 4.60 -4.81 -2.16
C MET A 67 4.63 -4.75 -0.63
N LEU A 68 5.02 -5.84 0.04
CA LEU A 68 4.99 -5.92 1.51
C LEU A 68 6.21 -5.33 2.21
N LEU A 69 7.39 -5.34 1.59
CA LEU A 69 8.63 -4.94 2.28
C LEU A 69 9.40 -3.88 1.51
N VAL A 70 9.60 -4.06 0.21
CA VAL A 70 10.45 -3.16 -0.57
C VAL A 70 9.78 -1.80 -0.79
N LEU A 71 8.51 -1.78 -1.19
CA LEU A 71 7.78 -0.53 -1.38
C LEU A 71 7.58 0.25 -0.06
N PRO A 72 7.18 -0.36 1.07
CA PRO A 72 7.13 0.35 2.36
C PRO A 72 8.49 0.92 2.77
N TRP A 73 9.56 0.14 2.60
CA TRP A 73 10.93 0.61 2.87
C TRP A 73 11.28 1.82 2.00
N TRP A 74 10.99 1.74 0.70
CA TRP A 74 11.26 2.81 -0.26
C TRP A 74 10.48 4.08 0.09
N ALA A 75 9.20 3.95 0.45
CA ALA A 75 8.36 5.05 0.90
C ALA A 75 8.90 5.65 2.20
N LEU A 76 9.31 4.81 3.16
CA LEU A 76 9.81 5.26 4.46
C LEU A 76 11.13 6.03 4.34
N GLN A 77 12.08 5.56 3.52
CA GLN A 77 13.34 6.29 3.31
C GLN A 77 13.11 7.59 2.52
N SER A 78 12.14 7.63 1.61
CA SER A 78 11.74 8.85 0.90
C SER A 78 11.13 9.86 1.87
N TYR A 79 10.28 9.40 2.79
CA TYR A 79 9.74 10.22 3.87
C TYR A 79 10.83 10.73 4.81
N GLY A 80 11.80 9.89 5.18
CA GLY A 80 12.96 10.31 5.96
C GLY A 80 13.76 11.45 5.31
N ALA A 81 13.87 11.47 3.98
CA ALA A 81 14.51 12.57 3.24
C ALA A 81 13.75 13.90 3.36
N SER A 82 12.46 13.89 3.71
CA SER A 82 11.66 15.10 3.92
C SER A 82 11.83 15.73 5.32
N LEU A 83 12.33 14.97 6.29
CA LEU A 83 12.42 15.40 7.70
C LEU A 83 13.59 16.36 7.95
N PRO A 84 13.49 17.29 8.93
CA PRO A 84 14.46 18.38 9.11
C PRO A 84 15.86 18.00 9.63
N GLY A 85 16.23 16.71 9.70
CA GLY A 85 17.59 16.29 10.06
C GLY A 85 17.81 14.78 9.93
N PRO A 86 19.04 14.27 10.17
CA PRO A 86 19.33 12.84 10.16
C PRO A 86 18.84 12.22 11.48
N LEU A 87 17.52 12.03 11.60
CA LEU A 87 16.90 11.55 12.83
C LEU A 87 17.04 10.01 13.00
N GLY A 88 17.67 9.32 12.04
CA GLY A 88 17.78 7.86 12.01
C GLY A 88 16.44 7.17 11.69
N TRP A 89 16.50 5.85 11.49
CA TRP A 89 15.35 5.08 11.03
C TRP A 89 14.25 4.97 12.09
N LYS A 90 14.61 4.90 13.39
CA LYS A 90 13.64 4.79 14.49
C LYS A 90 12.73 6.01 14.57
N HIS A 91 13.30 7.21 14.53
CA HIS A 91 12.51 8.45 14.55
C HIS A 91 11.70 8.61 13.27
N THR A 92 12.25 8.24 12.11
CA THR A 92 11.49 8.27 10.84
C THR A 92 10.27 7.35 10.92
N LEU A 93 10.43 6.16 11.50
CA LEU A 93 9.34 5.21 11.70
C LEU A 93 8.31 5.73 12.71
N GLN A 94 8.74 6.30 13.83
CA GLN A 94 7.85 6.90 14.83
C GLN A 94 7.06 8.07 14.24
N ALA A 95 7.72 8.96 13.47
CA ALA A 95 7.06 10.05 12.77
C ALA A 95 6.08 9.54 11.72
N ALA A 96 6.47 8.52 10.94
CA ALA A 96 5.59 7.90 9.94
C ALA A 96 4.34 7.29 10.60
N TRP A 97 4.54 6.58 11.72
CA TRP A 97 3.48 5.97 12.51
C TRP A 97 2.52 7.01 13.10
N ALA A 98 3.05 8.04 13.77
CA ALA A 98 2.27 9.11 14.37
C ALA A 98 1.41 9.86 13.33
N ASN A 99 1.94 10.04 12.11
CA ASN A 99 1.24 10.67 11.01
C ASN A 99 0.40 9.70 10.16
N SER A 100 0.24 8.45 10.59
CA SER A 100 -0.54 7.42 9.91
C SER A 100 -0.16 7.18 8.44
N HIS A 101 1.14 7.30 8.13
CA HIS A 101 1.65 7.04 6.78
C HIS A 101 1.54 5.58 6.36
N ASP A 102 1.47 4.64 7.30
CA ASP A 102 1.15 3.24 7.05
C ASP A 102 -0.26 3.06 6.45
N ILE A 103 -1.29 3.72 7.01
CA ILE A 103 -2.66 3.69 6.47
C ILE A 103 -2.73 4.39 5.11
N ARG A 104 -2.04 5.52 4.96
CA ARG A 104 -1.96 6.22 3.66
C ARG A 104 -1.25 5.37 2.61
N PHE A 105 -0.21 4.63 3.00
CA PHE A 105 0.48 3.70 2.12
C PHE A 105 -0.44 2.57 1.66
N LEU A 106 -1.23 1.97 2.56
CA LEU A 106 -2.27 1.01 2.18
C LEU A 106 -3.30 1.65 1.22
N GLY A 107 -3.67 2.91 1.45
CA GLY A 107 -4.52 3.66 0.54
C GLY A 107 -3.93 3.83 -0.86
N ALA A 108 -2.62 4.13 -0.95
CA ALA A 108 -1.91 4.21 -2.22
C ALA A 108 -1.84 2.85 -2.94
N LEU A 109 -1.64 1.75 -2.19
CA LEU A 109 -1.70 0.40 -2.74
C LEU A 109 -3.09 0.08 -3.29
N PHE A 110 -4.17 0.48 -2.60
CA PHE A 110 -5.53 0.33 -3.11
C PHE A 110 -5.74 1.08 -4.43
N LEU A 111 -5.23 2.31 -4.56
CA LEU A 111 -5.29 3.03 -5.84
C LEU A 111 -4.50 2.33 -6.95
N LEU A 112 -3.30 1.83 -6.64
CA LEU A 112 -2.51 1.05 -7.59
C LEU A 112 -3.26 -0.21 -8.04
N THR A 113 -3.91 -0.91 -7.11
CA THR A 113 -4.75 -2.06 -7.42
C THR A 113 -5.95 -1.66 -8.28
N ALA A 114 -6.60 -0.52 -8.03
CA ALA A 114 -7.70 -0.05 -8.87
C ALA A 114 -7.28 0.16 -10.34
N VAL A 115 -6.09 0.75 -10.56
CA VAL A 115 -5.51 0.92 -11.90
C VAL A 115 -5.19 -0.42 -12.54
N THR A 116 -4.63 -1.34 -11.75
CA THR A 116 -4.25 -2.69 -12.21
C THR A 116 -5.49 -3.51 -12.59
N ASP A 117 -6.54 -3.47 -11.78
CA ASP A 117 -7.82 -4.11 -12.04
C ASP A 117 -8.44 -3.57 -13.34
N LEU A 118 -8.47 -2.24 -13.50
CA LEU A 118 -8.99 -1.62 -14.72
C LEU A 118 -8.19 -2.06 -15.96
N TYR A 119 -6.86 -2.08 -15.88
CA TYR A 119 -6.01 -2.58 -16.95
C TYR A 119 -6.31 -4.04 -17.29
N ILE A 120 -6.43 -4.93 -16.29
CA ILE A 120 -6.72 -6.35 -16.53
C ILE A 120 -8.08 -6.53 -17.19
N ILE A 121 -9.10 -5.78 -16.75
CA ILE A 121 -10.45 -5.84 -17.33
C ILE A 121 -10.42 -5.41 -18.80
N LEU A 122 -9.69 -4.34 -19.13
CA LEU A 122 -9.56 -3.85 -20.51
C LEU A 122 -8.73 -4.79 -21.38
N ALA A 123 -7.63 -5.33 -20.85
CA ALA A 123 -6.74 -6.23 -21.60
C ALA A 123 -7.31 -7.64 -21.78
N ARG A 124 -8.22 -8.09 -20.90
CA ARG A 124 -8.84 -9.42 -20.94
C ARG A 124 -10.36 -9.33 -20.73
N PRO A 125 -11.11 -8.86 -21.74
CA PRO A 125 -12.56 -8.70 -21.63
C PRO A 125 -13.29 -10.02 -21.36
N ASP A 126 -12.75 -11.15 -21.83
CA ASP A 126 -13.36 -12.48 -21.65
C ASP A 126 -13.14 -13.08 -20.25
N TYR A 127 -12.30 -12.45 -19.41
CA TYR A 127 -12.03 -12.94 -18.06
C TYR A 127 -13.29 -12.90 -17.19
N ALA A 128 -13.84 -14.06 -16.79
CA ALA A 128 -15.03 -14.14 -15.95
C ALA A 128 -14.67 -14.24 -14.46
N LEU A 129 -15.09 -13.25 -13.67
CA LEU A 129 -14.88 -13.23 -12.22
C LEU A 129 -15.88 -14.18 -11.54
N THR A 130 -15.38 -15.11 -10.73
CA THR A 130 -16.25 -15.96 -9.89
C THR A 130 -16.75 -15.20 -8.67
N VAL A 131 -18.06 -15.05 -8.59
CA VAL A 131 -18.77 -14.42 -7.47
C VAL A 131 -19.75 -15.46 -6.91
N PHE A 132 -19.54 -15.88 -5.66
CA PHE A 132 -20.35 -16.89 -4.98
C PHE A 132 -20.61 -18.14 -5.84
N CYS A 133 -19.55 -18.72 -6.37
CA CYS A 133 -19.57 -19.90 -7.25
C CYS A 133 -20.22 -19.70 -8.63
N LEU A 134 -20.69 -18.49 -8.94
CA LEU A 134 -21.27 -18.13 -10.22
C LEU A 134 -20.28 -17.34 -11.07
N LYS A 135 -20.38 -17.48 -12.40
CA LYS A 135 -19.66 -16.68 -13.39
C LYS A 135 -20.67 -15.85 -14.17
N PRO A 136 -21.08 -14.67 -13.67
CA PRO A 136 -22.06 -13.85 -14.36
C PRO A 136 -21.51 -13.39 -15.72
N GLY A 137 -22.29 -13.59 -16.78
CA GLY A 137 -22.00 -13.15 -18.14
C GLY A 137 -22.66 -11.82 -18.50
N GLY A 138 -22.34 -11.30 -19.69
CA GLY A 138 -22.97 -10.10 -20.25
C GLY A 138 -22.86 -8.86 -19.35
N PHE A 139 -23.96 -8.11 -19.23
CA PHE A 139 -24.04 -6.89 -18.43
C PHE A 139 -23.71 -7.12 -16.95
N TRP A 140 -24.23 -8.20 -16.35
CA TRP A 140 -23.95 -8.55 -14.96
C TRP A 140 -22.49 -8.92 -14.72
N GLY A 141 -21.86 -9.58 -15.69
CA GLY A 141 -20.42 -9.84 -15.67
C GLY A 141 -19.59 -8.55 -15.73
N MET A 142 -20.02 -7.58 -16.53
CA MET A 142 -19.37 -6.26 -16.61
C MET A 142 -19.46 -5.50 -15.29
N LEU A 143 -20.65 -5.45 -14.67
CA LEU A 143 -20.85 -4.81 -13.37
C LEU A 143 -20.01 -5.50 -12.27
N ALA A 144 -20.01 -6.83 -12.24
CA ALA A 144 -19.21 -7.60 -11.27
C ALA A 144 -17.71 -7.30 -11.40
N LYS A 145 -17.20 -7.09 -12.62
CA LYS A 145 -15.82 -6.68 -12.86
C LYS A 145 -15.56 -5.24 -12.41
N ALA A 146 -16.45 -4.31 -12.78
CA ALA A 146 -16.30 -2.88 -12.47
C ALA A 146 -16.39 -2.56 -10.97
N GLN A 147 -17.04 -3.43 -10.19
CA GLN A 147 -17.16 -3.29 -8.74
C GLN A 147 -15.79 -3.19 -8.06
N SER A 148 -14.84 -4.09 -8.39
CA SER A 148 -13.51 -4.16 -7.75
C SER A 148 -12.71 -2.85 -7.89
N PRO A 149 -12.41 -2.34 -9.10
CA PRO A 149 -11.63 -1.11 -9.26
C PRO A 149 -12.33 0.10 -8.66
N THR A 150 -13.67 0.16 -8.72
CA THR A 150 -14.45 1.26 -8.12
C THR A 150 -14.28 1.28 -6.59
N LEU A 151 -14.44 0.13 -5.94
CA LEU A 151 -14.26 0.03 -4.48
C LEU A 151 -12.82 0.27 -4.07
N HIS A 152 -11.84 -0.27 -4.79
CA HIS A 152 -10.43 0.00 -4.56
C HIS A 152 -10.10 1.50 -4.67
N LEU A 153 -10.66 2.21 -5.64
CA LEU A 153 -10.45 3.66 -5.80
C LEU A 153 -11.04 4.45 -4.62
N LEU A 154 -12.28 4.15 -4.24
CA LEU A 154 -12.96 4.82 -3.12
C LEU A 154 -12.27 4.55 -1.79
N ILE A 155 -11.93 3.28 -1.50
CA ILE A 155 -11.20 2.89 -0.29
C ILE A 155 -9.82 3.57 -0.27
N GLY A 156 -9.09 3.52 -1.38
CA GLY A 156 -7.77 4.11 -1.50
C GLY A 156 -7.78 5.62 -1.23
N TYR A 157 -8.72 6.34 -1.85
CA TYR A 157 -8.92 7.77 -1.57
C TYR A 157 -9.31 8.03 -0.10
N GLY A 158 -10.24 7.23 0.43
CA GLY A 158 -10.66 7.30 1.83
C GLY A 158 -9.49 7.13 2.80
N PHE A 159 -8.59 6.18 2.54
CA PHE A 159 -7.42 5.90 3.37
C PHE A 159 -6.35 6.99 3.25
N LEU A 160 -6.06 7.49 2.04
CA LEU A 160 -5.13 8.61 1.85
C LEU A 160 -5.57 9.87 2.61
N ARG A 161 -6.88 10.13 2.61
CA ARG A 161 -7.49 11.26 3.32
C ARG A 161 -7.88 10.93 4.76
N LEU A 162 -7.61 9.72 5.26
CA LEU A 162 -7.97 9.23 6.59
C LEU A 162 -9.46 9.46 6.94
N ARG A 163 -10.36 9.28 5.96
CA ARG A 163 -11.80 9.49 6.12
C ARG A 163 -12.48 8.26 6.70
N ARG A 164 -13.32 8.45 7.73
CA ARG A 164 -14.04 7.37 8.42
C ARG A 164 -14.96 6.54 7.51
N TRP A 165 -15.55 7.16 6.48
CA TRP A 165 -16.34 6.41 5.48
C TRP A 165 -15.48 5.42 4.69
N GLY A 166 -14.19 5.72 4.46
CA GLY A 166 -13.26 4.83 3.78
C GLY A 166 -12.99 3.56 4.60
N LEU A 167 -12.89 3.69 5.92
CA LEU A 167 -12.80 2.54 6.84
C LEU A 167 -14.05 1.67 6.77
N LEU A 168 -15.25 2.27 6.82
CA LEU A 168 -16.51 1.52 6.74
C LEU A 168 -16.64 0.78 5.41
N LEU A 169 -16.30 1.46 4.31
CA LEU A 169 -16.31 0.86 2.97
C LEU A 169 -15.31 -0.30 2.87
N TYR A 170 -14.10 -0.13 3.42
CA TYR A 170 -13.12 -1.20 3.50
C TYR A 170 -13.65 -2.41 4.28
N LEU A 171 -14.26 -2.20 5.44
CA LEU A 171 -14.78 -3.31 6.25
C LEU A 171 -15.92 -4.07 5.55
N ALA A 172 -16.83 -3.35 4.88
CA ALA A 172 -17.87 -3.98 4.07
C ALA A 172 -17.26 -4.78 2.91
N TYR A 173 -16.27 -4.21 2.21
CA TYR A 173 -15.58 -4.88 1.12
C TYR A 173 -14.77 -6.10 1.58
N ALA A 174 -14.09 -6.02 2.72
CA ALA A 174 -13.36 -7.13 3.31
C ALA A 174 -14.30 -8.26 3.74
N ALA A 175 -15.45 -7.94 4.35
CA ALA A 175 -16.48 -8.93 4.69
C ALA A 175 -17.00 -9.64 3.43
N PHE A 176 -17.31 -8.89 2.37
CA PHE A 176 -17.69 -9.45 1.07
C PHE A 176 -16.58 -10.36 0.51
N GLY A 177 -15.32 -9.92 0.55
CA GLY A 177 -14.17 -10.69 0.08
C GLY A 177 -13.99 -12.02 0.81
N VAL A 178 -14.11 -12.02 2.14
CA VAL A 178 -14.06 -13.24 2.97
C VAL A 178 -15.22 -14.17 2.63
N MET A 179 -16.46 -13.67 2.57
CA MET A 179 -17.64 -14.48 2.23
C MET A 179 -17.51 -15.09 0.84
N ASN A 180 -17.12 -14.31 -0.15
CA ASN A 180 -16.95 -14.76 -1.54
C ASN A 180 -15.81 -15.80 -1.65
N ALA A 181 -14.68 -15.57 -0.98
CA ALA A 181 -13.57 -16.51 -0.98
C ALA A 181 -13.94 -17.83 -0.30
N SER A 182 -14.65 -17.79 0.83
CA SER A 182 -15.13 -18.98 1.54
C SER A 182 -16.14 -19.78 0.71
N ALA A 183 -17.12 -19.11 0.09
CA ALA A 183 -18.09 -19.75 -0.79
C ALA A 183 -17.38 -20.42 -1.98
N ASN A 184 -16.48 -19.69 -2.65
CA ASN A 184 -15.72 -20.24 -3.77
C ASN A 184 -14.82 -21.40 -3.33
N TYR A 185 -14.23 -21.36 -2.12
CA TYR A 185 -13.46 -22.45 -1.55
C TYR A 185 -14.33 -23.70 -1.32
N ALA A 186 -15.55 -23.53 -0.79
CA ALA A 186 -16.48 -24.63 -0.62
C ALA A 186 -16.90 -25.28 -1.95
N CYS A 187 -17.09 -24.49 -3.02
CA CYS A 187 -17.51 -25.03 -4.32
C CYS A 187 -16.37 -25.61 -5.17
N PHE A 188 -15.20 -24.96 -5.19
CA PHE A 188 -14.10 -25.30 -6.09
C PHE A 188 -12.89 -25.94 -5.40
N GLY A 189 -12.94 -26.09 -4.07
CA GLY A 189 -11.87 -26.68 -3.28
C GLY A 189 -10.65 -25.76 -3.08
N TYR A 190 -9.53 -26.40 -2.74
CA TYR A 190 -8.28 -25.74 -2.38
C TYR A 190 -7.65 -25.00 -3.58
N GLY A 191 -7.31 -23.74 -3.36
CA GLY A 191 -6.50 -22.95 -4.29
C GLY A 191 -5.47 -22.12 -3.53
N ARG A 192 -4.19 -22.33 -3.82
CA ARG A 192 -3.05 -21.65 -3.14
C ARG A 192 -3.22 -20.13 -3.09
N ILE A 193 -3.51 -19.51 -4.23
CA ILE A 193 -3.69 -18.05 -4.35
C ILE A 193 -4.86 -17.58 -3.49
N ARG A 194 -5.97 -18.31 -3.51
CA ARG A 194 -7.18 -17.97 -2.73
C ARG A 194 -6.92 -18.04 -1.23
N MET A 195 -6.14 -19.01 -0.77
CA MET A 195 -5.76 -19.14 0.63
C MET A 195 -4.82 -18.00 1.06
N VAL A 196 -3.80 -17.68 0.27
CA VAL A 196 -2.91 -16.54 0.54
C VAL A 196 -3.72 -15.23 0.60
N PHE A 197 -4.63 -15.01 -0.35
CA PHE A 197 -5.54 -13.87 -0.34
C PHE A 197 -6.39 -13.83 0.93
N LEU A 198 -6.99 -14.95 1.34
CA LEU A 198 -7.84 -15.00 2.54
C LEU A 198 -7.05 -14.67 3.81
N PHE A 199 -5.88 -15.29 3.99
CA PHE A 199 -5.03 -15.02 5.16
C PHE A 199 -4.55 -13.58 5.20
N THR A 200 -4.10 -13.04 4.07
CA THR A 200 -3.63 -11.65 3.99
C THR A 200 -4.76 -10.67 4.21
N LEU A 201 -5.95 -10.91 3.63
CA LEU A 201 -7.14 -10.08 3.86
C LEU A 201 -7.52 -10.04 5.34
N VAL A 202 -7.54 -11.18 6.03
CA VAL A 202 -7.81 -11.24 7.48
C VAL A 202 -6.75 -10.47 8.26
N ALA A 203 -5.45 -10.71 7.99
CA ALA A 203 -4.36 -10.04 8.68
C ALA A 203 -4.40 -8.51 8.50
N PHE A 204 -4.59 -8.02 7.27
CA PHE A 204 -4.74 -6.59 7.00
C PHE A 204 -6.00 -6.00 7.63
N THR A 205 -7.10 -6.75 7.66
CA THR A 205 -8.34 -6.30 8.30
C THR A 205 -8.15 -6.12 9.79
N LEU A 206 -7.52 -7.09 10.47
CA LEU A 206 -7.19 -6.98 11.89
C LEU A 206 -6.27 -5.78 12.15
N TYR A 207 -5.26 -5.58 11.32
CA TYR A 207 -4.36 -4.43 11.40
C TYR A 207 -5.10 -3.10 11.25
N ILE A 208 -5.97 -2.96 10.24
CA ILE A 208 -6.75 -1.74 10.00
C ILE A 208 -7.73 -1.47 11.14
N VAL A 209 -8.38 -2.51 11.67
CA VAL A 209 -9.28 -2.39 12.84
C VAL A 209 -8.51 -1.95 14.08
N TRP A 210 -7.28 -2.44 14.27
CA TRP A 210 -6.39 -1.98 15.34
C TRP A 210 -6.01 -0.49 15.15
N ARG A 211 -5.76 -0.07 13.91
CA ARG A 211 -5.46 1.31 13.52
C ARG A 211 -6.68 2.20 13.29
N ARG A 212 -7.89 1.78 13.67
CA ARG A 212 -9.14 2.53 13.42
C ARG A 212 -9.15 3.96 13.98
N ARG A 213 -8.37 4.23 15.03
CA ARG A 213 -8.25 5.57 15.62
C ARG A 213 -7.65 6.61 14.67
N CYS A 214 -6.97 6.18 13.61
CA CYS A 214 -6.45 7.06 12.55
C CYS A 214 -7.55 7.72 11.71
N PHE A 215 -8.80 7.24 11.81
CA PHE A 215 -9.95 7.74 11.05
C PHE A 215 -10.86 8.58 11.96
N PRO A 216 -10.62 9.90 12.10
CA PRO A 216 -11.42 10.74 12.98
C PRO A 216 -12.89 10.80 12.51
N PRO A 217 -13.85 10.93 13.45
CA PRO A 217 -15.21 11.28 13.10
C PRO A 217 -15.25 12.60 12.32
N PRO A 218 -16.32 12.84 11.54
CA PRO A 218 -16.59 14.18 11.01
C PRO A 218 -16.52 15.18 12.16
N ALA A 219 -15.80 16.30 11.97
CA ALA A 219 -15.83 17.37 12.94
C ALA A 219 -17.30 17.80 13.12
N ALA A 220 -17.78 17.83 14.36
CA ALA A 220 -19.08 18.42 14.64
C ALA A 220 -19.00 19.87 14.13
N GLN A 221 -19.88 20.23 13.19
CA GLN A 221 -20.03 21.64 12.84
C GLN A 221 -20.52 22.34 14.11
N PRO A 222 -19.91 23.47 14.52
CA PRO A 222 -20.49 24.29 15.57
C PRO A 222 -21.92 24.64 15.11
N ALA A 223 -22.90 24.36 15.97
CA ALA A 223 -24.28 24.75 15.72
C ALA A 223 -24.30 26.26 15.43
N LEU A 224 -24.84 26.64 14.28
CA LEU A 224 -25.13 28.03 13.92
C LEU A 224 -26.32 28.53 14.74
#